data_AF-A0A358SJV6-F1
#
_entry.id   AF-A0A358SJV6-F1
#
_cell.length_a   1.000
_cell.length_b   1.000
_cell.length_c   1.000
_cell.angle_alpha   90.00
_cell.angle_beta   90.00
_cell.angle_gamma   90.00
#
_symmetry.space_group_name_H-M   'P 1'
#
loop_
_entity.id
_entity.type
_entity.pdbx_description
1 polymer ?
#
loop_
_entity_poly.entity_id
_entity_poly.type
_entity_poly.pdbx_seq_one_letter_code
_entity_poly.pdbx_strand_id
1 'polypeptide(L)' 'PLPGRALAALRRLLDALAAELGAELARWLTPEEVTATRRRIELLLEHKVHPYPPTDWPAVPWPPI' A
#
# COMPACT_ATOMS: atom_id res chain seq x y z
N PRO A 1 5.70 11.02 10.33
CA PRO A 1 4.29 10.65 10.62
C PRO A 1 3.39 10.90 9.41
N LEU A 2 2.46 9.98 9.13
CA LEU A 2 1.49 10.10 8.05
C LEU A 2 0.45 11.18 8.39
N PRO A 3 0.09 12.06 7.44
CA PRO A 3 -0.94 13.07 7.68
C PRO A 3 -2.33 12.41 7.81
N GLY A 4 -3.24 13.02 8.57
CA GLY A 4 -4.58 12.46 8.80
C GLY A 4 -5.36 12.15 7.51
N ARG A 5 -5.21 12.99 6.47
CA ARG A 5 -5.79 12.73 5.14
C ARG A 5 -5.31 11.42 4.50
N ALA A 6 -4.05 11.05 4.72
CA ALA A 6 -3.49 9.80 4.22
C ALA A 6 -4.06 8.61 4.99
N LEU A 7 -4.18 8.71 6.32
CA LEU A 7 -4.81 7.66 7.14
C LEU A 7 -6.28 7.44 6.72
N ALA A 8 -7.04 8.52 6.47
CA ALA A 8 -8.41 8.43 5.98
C ALA A 8 -8.48 7.77 4.59
N ALA A 9 -7.56 8.10 3.68
CA ALA A 9 -7.48 7.47 2.37
C ALA A 9 -7.14 5.97 2.46
N LEU A 10 -6.19 5.60 3.33
CA LEU A 10 -5.80 4.21 3.55
C LEU A 10 -6.95 3.37 4.11
N ARG A 11 -7.77 3.91 5.03
CA ARG A 11 -8.96 3.21 5.52
C ARG A 11 -9.95 2.92 4.39
N ARG A 12 -10.30 3.94 3.60
CA ARG A 12 -11.18 3.75 2.44
C ARG A 12 -10.62 2.75 1.43
N LEU A 13 -9.30 2.77 1.21
CA LEU A 13 -8.65 1.84 0.30
C LEU A 13 -8.72 0.40 0.81
N LEU A 14 -8.58 0.18 2.13
CA LEU A 14 -8.72 -1.15 2.73
C LEU A 14 -10.14 -1.71 2.55
N ASP A 15 -11.15 -0.86 2.75
CA ASP A 15 -12.56 -1.21 2.54
C ASP A 15 -12.83 -1.53 1.06
N ALA A 16 -12.34 -0.69 0.13
CA ALA A 16 -12.48 -0.92 -1.30
C ALA A 16 -11.80 -2.23 -1.75
N LEU A 17 -10.61 -2.53 -1.23
CA LEU A 17 -9.90 -3.79 -1.52
C LEU A 17 -10.62 -5.03 -0.99
N ALA A 18 -11.46 -4.89 0.04
CA ALA A 18 -12.33 -5.97 0.51
C ALA A 18 -13.62 -6.11 -0.33
N ALA A 19 -13.88 -5.17 -1.23
CA ALA A 19 -15.03 -5.11 -2.11
C ALA A 19 -14.58 -5.15 -3.59
N GLU A 20 -15.26 -4.40 -4.46
CA GLU A 20 -15.10 -4.45 -5.92
C GLU A 20 -13.67 -4.23 -6.41
N LEU A 21 -12.90 -3.33 -5.77
CA LEU A 21 -11.52 -3.04 -6.21
C LEU A 21 -10.62 -4.28 -6.09
N GLY A 22 -10.81 -5.10 -5.06
CA GLY A 22 -10.05 -6.35 -4.90
C GLY A 22 -10.33 -7.33 -6.04
N ALA A 23 -11.59 -7.46 -6.44
CA ALA A 23 -12.01 -8.32 -7.55
C ALA A 23 -11.51 -7.80 -8.90
N GLU A 24 -11.54 -6.49 -9.12
CA GLU A 24 -11.01 -5.86 -10.34
C GLU A 24 -9.49 -6.07 -10.48
N LEU A 25 -8.73 -5.85 -9.39
CA LEU A 25 -7.28 -6.04 -9.40
C LEU A 25 -6.87 -7.50 -9.61
N ALA A 26 -7.64 -8.46 -9.11
CA ALA A 26 -7.38 -9.89 -9.30
C ALA A 26 -7.45 -10.35 -10.77
N ARG A 27 -7.92 -9.50 -11.69
CA ARG A 27 -7.87 -9.74 -13.14
C ARG A 27 -6.49 -9.46 -13.75
N TRP A 28 -5.63 -8.71 -13.05
CA TRP A 28 -4.35 -8.20 -13.56
C TRP A 28 -3.16 -8.53 -12.65
N LEU A 29 -3.41 -8.72 -11.36
CA LEU A 29 -2.42 -9.01 -10.33
C LEU A 29 -2.63 -10.42 -9.78
N THR A 30 -1.56 -11.02 -9.26
CA THR A 30 -1.68 -12.30 -8.58
C THR A 30 -2.38 -12.14 -7.21
N PRO A 31 -2.99 -13.21 -6.66
CA PRO A 31 -3.56 -13.18 -5.32
C PRO A 31 -2.54 -12.74 -4.25
N GLU A 32 -1.27 -13.12 -4.41
CA GLU A 32 -0.16 -12.73 -3.53
C GLU A 32 0.10 -11.23 -3.58
N GLU A 33 0.07 -10.62 -4.77
CA GLU A 33 0.28 -9.17 -4.95
C GLU A 33 -0.85 -8.34 -4.32
N VAL A 34 -2.11 -8.77 -4.51
CA VAL A 34 -3.27 -8.13 -3.86
C VAL A 34 -3.18 -8.26 -2.34
N THR A 35 -2.80 -9.44 -1.85
CA THR A 35 -2.60 -9.69 -0.41
C THR A 35 -1.45 -8.86 0.16
N ALA A 36 -0.33 -8.76 -0.55
CA ALA A 36 0.82 -7.96 -0.15
C ALA A 36 0.45 -6.47 -0.07
N THR A 37 -0.39 -5.98 -0.99
CA THR A 37 -0.91 -4.61 -0.98
C THR A 37 -1.78 -4.35 0.24
N ARG A 38 -2.72 -5.26 0.55
CA ARG A 38 -3.55 -5.19 1.76
C ARG A 38 -2.69 -5.12 3.02
N ARG A 39 -1.74 -6.04 3.18
CA ARG A 39 -0.83 -6.07 4.35
C ARG A 39 -0.03 -4.79 4.50
N ARG A 40 0.45 -4.22 3.39
CA ARG A 40 1.19 -2.96 3.42
C ARG A 40 0.32 -1.78 3.89
N ILE A 41 -0.97 -1.76 3.52
CA ILE A 41 -1.93 -0.76 4.02
C ILE A 41 -2.17 -0.94 5.52
N GLU A 42 -2.36 -2.17 5.99
CA GLU A 42 -2.56 -2.48 7.41
C GLU A 42 -1.37 -2.00 8.27
N LEU A 43 -0.14 -2.30 7.83
CA LEU A 43 1.09 -1.83 8.50
C LEU A 43 1.20 -0.30 8.52
N LEU A 44 0.83 0.39 7.44
CA LEU A 44 0.83 1.86 7.40
C LEU A 44 -0.20 2.46 8.36
N LEU A 45 -1.37 1.83 8.51
CA LEU A 45 -2.40 2.26 9.46
C LEU A 45 -1.98 2.00 10.91
N GLU A 46 -1.31 0.89 11.17
CA GLU A 46 -0.78 0.51 12.48
C GLU A 46 0.33 1.46 12.93
N HIS A 47 1.39 1.59 12.12
CA HIS A 47 2.59 2.36 12.50
C HIS A 47 2.49 3.85 12.22
N LYS A 48 1.61 4.27 11.29
CA LYS A 48 1.39 5.68 10.91
C LYS A 48 2.67 6.40 10.46
N VAL A 49 3.64 5.65 9.94
CA VAL A 49 4.89 6.13 9.36
C VAL A 49 5.20 5.31 8.11
N HIS A 50 5.88 5.92 7.14
CA HIS A 50 6.41 5.14 6.02
C HIS A 50 7.53 4.23 6.53
N PRO A 51 7.60 2.96 6.07
CA PRO A 51 8.73 2.10 6.36
C PRO A 51 9.99 2.68 5.75
N TYR A 52 11.13 2.42 6.38
CA TYR A 52 12.43 2.69 5.75
C TYR A 52 12.60 1.81 4.51
N PRO A 53 13.29 2.31 3.47
CA PRO A 53 13.61 1.48 2.31
C PRO A 53 14.42 0.24 2.75
N PRO A 54 14.26 -0.90 2.04
CA PRO A 54 15.08 -2.08 2.27
C PRO A 54 16.57 -1.75 2.09
N THR A 55 17.44 -2.38 2.89
CA THR A 55 18.90 -2.15 2.80
C THR A 55 19.56 -2.87 1.61
N ASP A 56 18.88 -3.88 1.08
CA ASP A 56 19.33 -4.75 -0.02
C ASP A 56 18.99 -4.21 -1.41
N TRP A 57 18.20 -3.13 -1.51
CA TRP A 57 17.82 -2.51 -2.78
C TRP A 57 18.08 -1.01 -2.77
N PRO A 58 18.82 -0.46 -3.76
CA PRO A 58 19.12 0.97 -3.78
C PRO A 58 17.84 1.79 -3.99
N ALA A 59 17.76 2.94 -3.31
CA ALA A 59 16.71 3.90 -3.58
C ALA A 59 16.84 4.41 -5.03
N VAL A 60 15.78 4.25 -5.82
CA VAL A 60 15.72 4.79 -7.18
C VAL A 60 15.43 6.29 -7.08
N PRO A 61 16.27 7.19 -7.64
CA PRO A 61 16.04 8.61 -7.59
C PRO A 61 14.76 8.99 -8.35
N TRP A 62 13.92 9.83 -7.73
CA TRP A 62 12.71 10.37 -8.34
C TRP A 62 12.74 11.91 -8.30
N PRO A 63 12.40 12.63 -9.39
CA PRO A 63 11.98 12.12 -10.69
C PRO A 63 13.12 11.36 -11.40
N PRO A 64 12.81 10.46 -12.35
CA PRO A 64 13.83 9.76 -13.10
C PRO A 64 14.69 10.80 -13.83
N ILE A 65 16.01 10.72 -13.61
CA ILE A 65 17.05 11.51 -14.28
C ILE A 65 17.49 10.85 -15.57
#